data_AF-A0A8D6U6F7-F1
#
_entry.id   AF-A0A8D6U6F7-F1
#
_cell.length_a   1.000
_cell.length_b   1.000
_cell.length_c   1.000
_cell.angle_alpha   90.00
_cell.angle_beta   90.00
_cell.angle_gamma   90.00
#
_symmetry.space_group_name_H-M   'P 1'
#
loop_
_entity.id
_entity.type
_entity.pdbx_description
1 polymer ?
#
loop_
_entity_poly.entity_id
_entity_poly.type
_entity_poly.pdbx_seq_one_letter_code
_entity_poly.pdbx_strand_id
1 'polypeptide(L)'
;MKNVYTKVIQIAREQLYQFMKDNQVSPLNYHFHYYFDDCIQKFGIKVMEHHFTNRKIEGLTMIDEDGISISYESQNPQVKQNFSKCHELGHYILGHSGKQFTKRYY
;
A
#
# COMPACT_ATOMS: atom_id res chain seq x y z
N MET A 1 -8.45 20.42 -4.09
CA MET A 1 -7.55 19.41 -4.72
C MET A 1 -6.07 19.65 -4.42
N LYS A 2 -5.47 20.83 -4.71
CA LYS A 2 -4.04 21.10 -4.42
C LYS A 2 -3.63 20.82 -2.96
N ASN A 3 -4.41 21.29 -1.99
CA ASN A 3 -4.07 21.17 -0.56
C ASN A 3 -3.99 19.70 -0.08
N VAL A 4 -4.97 18.86 -0.42
CA VAL A 4 -4.98 17.43 -0.05
C VAL A 4 -3.79 16.68 -0.67
N TYR A 5 -3.52 16.94 -1.95
CA TYR A 5 -2.39 16.32 -2.65
C TYR A 5 -1.04 16.69 -2.01
N THR A 6 -0.84 17.98 -1.69
CA THR A 6 0.36 18.44 -0.99
C THR A 6 0.51 17.79 0.39
N LYS A 7 -0.58 17.66 1.15
CA LYS A 7 -0.57 17.02 2.47
C LYS A 7 -0.20 15.53 2.40
N VAL A 8 -0.79 14.79 1.47
CA VAL A 8 -0.48 13.36 1.28
C VAL A 8 0.98 13.17 0.87
N ILE A 9 1.50 14.00 -0.04
CA ILE A 9 2.91 13.95 -0.44
C ILE A 9 3.83 14.26 0.74
N GLN A 10 3.48 15.25 1.55
CA GLN A 10 4.29 15.62 2.70
C GLN A 10 4.41 14.44 3.69
N ILE A 11 3.28 13.83 4.07
CA ILE A 11 3.25 12.67 4.97
C ILE A 11 4.06 11.51 4.36
N ALA A 12 3.85 11.21 3.08
CA ALA A 12 4.56 10.12 2.41
C ALA A 12 6.08 10.35 2.38
N ARG A 13 6.52 11.58 2.09
CA ARG A 13 7.95 11.94 2.06
C ARG A 13 8.57 11.90 3.45
N GLU A 14 7.89 12.43 4.46
CA GLU A 14 8.38 12.42 5.84
C GLU A 14 8.61 10.99 6.33
N GLN A 15 7.61 10.10 6.16
CA GLN A 15 7.76 8.71 6.59
C GLN A 15 8.80 7.94 5.77
N LEU A 16 8.76 8.06 4.43
CA LEU A 16 9.68 7.34 3.55
C LEU A 16 11.14 7.77 3.77
N TYR A 17 11.41 9.08 3.83
CA TYR A 17 12.77 9.55 4.04
C TYR A 17 13.29 9.25 5.44
N GLN A 18 12.43 9.24 6.45
CA GLN A 18 12.83 8.79 7.78
C GLN A 18 13.22 7.31 7.76
N PHE A 19 12.38 6.45 7.18
CA PHE A 19 12.71 5.04 6.97
C PHE A 19 14.04 4.84 6.24
N MET A 20 14.25 5.57 5.14
CA MET A 20 15.47 5.45 4.34
C MET A 20 16.72 5.86 5.14
N LYS A 21 16.62 6.90 5.98
CA LYS A 21 17.73 7.31 6.86
C LYS A 21 18.03 6.25 7.90
N ASP A 22 17.00 5.75 8.57
CA ASP A 22 17.13 4.78 9.66
C ASP A 22 17.72 3.46 9.17
N ASN A 23 17.41 3.08 7.92
CA ASN A 23 17.87 1.86 7.28
C ASN A 23 19.06 2.06 6.32
N GLN A 24 19.66 3.25 6.29
CA GLN A 24 20.80 3.61 5.42
C GLN A 24 20.55 3.29 3.92
N VAL A 25 19.31 3.43 3.47
CA VAL A 25 18.90 3.16 2.08
C VAL A 25 19.25 4.35 1.20
N SER A 26 20.11 4.12 0.21
CA SER A 26 20.43 5.12 -0.81
C SER A 26 19.22 5.41 -1.72
N PRO A 27 18.89 6.68 -2.00
CA PRO A 27 17.87 7.03 -2.99
C PRO A 27 18.10 6.46 -4.38
N LEU A 28 19.36 6.24 -4.77
CA LEU A 28 19.72 5.70 -6.09
C LEU A 28 19.44 4.19 -6.21
N ASN A 29 19.41 3.48 -5.08
CA ASN A 29 19.20 2.03 -5.02
C ASN A 29 17.89 1.70 -4.30
N TYR A 30 16.95 2.64 -4.27
CA TYR A 30 15.66 2.44 -3.61
C TYR A 30 14.76 1.52 -4.44
N HIS A 31 14.20 0.51 -3.77
CA HIS A 31 13.12 -0.31 -4.31
C HIS A 31 11.91 -0.23 -3.40
N PHE A 32 10.70 -0.20 -3.99
CA PHE A 32 9.47 0.00 -3.24
C PHE A 32 9.27 -1.02 -2.11
N HIS A 33 9.74 -2.25 -2.33
CA HIS A 33 9.56 -3.33 -1.37
C HIS A 33 10.32 -3.07 -0.06
N TYR A 34 11.39 -2.27 -0.06
CA TYR A 34 12.11 -1.92 1.17
C TYR A 34 11.19 -1.26 2.19
N TYR A 35 10.46 -0.21 1.79
CA TYR A 35 9.54 0.48 2.68
C TYR A 35 8.27 -0.33 2.92
N PHE A 36 7.79 -1.04 1.89
CA PHE A 36 6.61 -1.88 1.99
C PHE A 36 6.81 -3.00 3.03
N ASP A 37 7.87 -3.79 2.91
CA ASP A 37 8.16 -4.93 3.77
C ASP A 37 8.41 -4.48 5.22
N ASP A 38 9.09 -3.34 5.43
CA ASP A 38 9.25 -2.72 6.75
C ASP A 38 7.90 -2.38 7.39
N CYS A 39 6.98 -1.76 6.62
CA CYS A 39 5.64 -1.49 7.10
C CYS A 39 4.87 -2.77 7.44
N ILE A 40 4.97 -3.79 6.58
CA ILE A 40 4.33 -5.09 6.81
C ILE A 40 4.79 -5.70 8.13
N GLN A 41 6.10 -5.72 8.38
CA GLN A 41 6.68 -6.24 9.61
C GLN A 41 6.30 -5.38 10.83
N LYS A 42 6.48 -4.06 10.73
CA LYS A 42 6.25 -3.10 11.82
C LYS A 42 4.81 -3.11 12.31
N PHE A 43 3.85 -3.29 11.40
CA PHE A 43 2.42 -3.27 11.71
C PHE A 43 1.79 -4.67 11.78
N GLY A 44 2.57 -5.74 11.60
CA GLY A 44 2.06 -7.11 11.63
C GLY A 44 1.00 -7.39 10.54
N ILE A 45 1.12 -6.75 9.38
CA ILE A 45 0.11 -6.84 8.31
C ILE A 45 0.24 -8.19 7.61
N LYS A 46 -0.87 -8.88 7.39
CA LYS A 46 -0.90 -10.11 6.57
C LYS A 46 -1.09 -9.73 5.10
N VAL A 47 -0.19 -10.15 4.22
CA VAL A 47 -0.33 -9.96 2.77
C VAL A 47 -0.80 -11.25 2.12
N MET A 48 -1.93 -11.20 1.40
CA MET A 48 -2.60 -12.38 0.87
C MET A 48 -2.87 -12.26 -0.63
N GLU A 49 -2.61 -13.33 -1.36
CA GLU A 49 -3.05 -13.48 -2.73
C GLU A 49 -4.52 -13.86 -2.78
N HIS A 50 -5.28 -13.21 -3.65
CA HIS A 50 -6.67 -13.55 -3.91
C HIS A 50 -6.92 -13.70 -5.41
N HIS A 51 -7.86 -14.57 -5.76
CA HIS A 51 -8.48 -14.55 -7.07
C HIS A 51 -9.92 -14.06 -6.90
N PHE A 52 -10.14 -12.78 -7.18
CA PHE A 52 -11.45 -12.17 -7.12
C PHE A 52 -12.23 -12.58 -8.36
N THR A 53 -13.22 -13.46 -8.17
CA THR A 53 -14.13 -13.91 -9.23
C THR A 53 -14.86 -12.77 -9.94
N ASN A 54 -14.97 -11.61 -9.28
CA ASN A 54 -15.50 -10.37 -9.85
C ASN A 54 -14.35 -9.41 -10.24
N ARG A 55 -14.16 -9.18 -11.55
CA ARG A 55 -13.09 -8.34 -12.14
C ARG A 55 -13.09 -6.85 -11.74
N LYS A 56 -13.92 -6.47 -10.78
CA LYS A 56 -14.01 -5.09 -10.26
C LYS A 56 -13.07 -4.85 -9.09
N ILE A 57 -12.74 -5.89 -8.31
CA ILE A 57 -11.90 -5.77 -7.11
C ILE A 57 -10.46 -6.09 -7.49
N GLU A 58 -9.56 -5.16 -7.19
CA GLU A 58 -8.14 -5.27 -7.55
C GLU A 58 -7.24 -5.35 -6.31
N GLY A 59 -7.78 -4.95 -5.16
CA GLY A 59 -7.13 -4.96 -3.86
C GLY A 59 -8.14 -4.73 -2.73
N LEU A 60 -7.78 -5.17 -1.52
CA LEU A 60 -8.61 -5.03 -0.33
C LEU A 60 -7.74 -4.91 0.93
N THR A 61 -7.97 -3.88 1.73
CA THR A 61 -7.49 -3.76 3.11
C THR A 61 -8.61 -4.14 4.07
N MET A 62 -8.33 -5.03 5.03
CA MET A 62 -9.23 -5.37 6.13
C MET A 62 -8.55 -5.08 7.46
N ILE A 63 -9.32 -4.51 8.40
CA ILE A 63 -8.89 -4.21 9.77
C ILE A 63 -10.00 -4.70 10.69
N ASP A 64 -9.68 -5.67 11.53
CA ASP A 64 -10.61 -6.30 12.47
C ASP A 64 -9.90 -6.59 13.81
N GLU A 65 -10.54 -7.37 14.68
CA GLU A 65 -10.00 -7.76 15.99
C GLU A 65 -8.75 -8.64 15.90
N ASP A 66 -8.54 -9.35 14.78
CA ASP A 66 -7.39 -10.21 14.53
C ASP A 66 -6.21 -9.46 13.88
N GLY A 67 -6.40 -8.19 13.55
CA GLY A 67 -5.36 -7.28 13.04
C GLY A 67 -5.65 -6.75 11.65
N ILE A 68 -4.60 -6.61 10.83
CA ILE A 68 -4.66 -5.96 9.52
C ILE A 68 -4.25 -6.94 8.43
N SER A 69 -4.98 -6.93 7.31
CA SER A 69 -4.57 -7.66 6.11
C SER A 69 -4.73 -6.85 4.84
N ILE A 70 -3.84 -7.11 3.88
CA ILE A 70 -3.84 -6.57 2.52
C ILE A 70 -3.97 -7.73 1.54
N SER A 71 -4.91 -7.62 0.63
CA SER A 71 -5.16 -8.58 -0.44
C SER A 71 -4.98 -7.96 -1.81
N TYR A 72 -4.53 -8.74 -2.79
CA TYR A 72 -4.39 -8.32 -4.18
C TYR A 72 -4.80 -9.43 -5.15
N GLU A 73 -5.26 -9.04 -6.36
CA GLU A 73 -5.59 -9.99 -7.42
C GLU A 73 -4.32 -10.65 -8.00
N SER A 74 -4.17 -11.96 -7.81
CA SER A 74 -2.99 -12.72 -8.23
C SER A 74 -2.87 -12.89 -9.74
N GLN A 75 -3.98 -12.84 -10.48
CA GLN A 75 -3.96 -12.97 -11.95
C GLN A 75 -3.53 -11.68 -12.67
N ASN A 76 -3.33 -10.58 -11.95
CA ASN A 76 -2.84 -9.35 -12.55
C ASN A 76 -1.33 -9.43 -12.87
N PRO A 77 -0.84 -8.63 -13.84
CA PRO A 77 0.60 -8.46 -14.05
C PRO A 77 1.30 -7.93 -12.79
N GLN A 78 2.57 -8.32 -12.58
CA GLN A 78 3.36 -7.97 -11.38
C GLN A 78 3.33 -6.46 -11.05
N VAL A 79 3.44 -5.60 -12.07
CA VAL A 79 3.41 -4.14 -11.89
C VAL A 79 2.10 -3.68 -11.25
N LYS A 80 0.98 -4.29 -11.64
CA LYS A 80 -0.34 -3.98 -11.11
C LYS A 80 -0.54 -4.57 -9.72
N GLN A 81 -0.01 -5.76 -9.45
CA GLN A 81 0.02 -6.31 -8.09
C GLN A 81 0.81 -5.41 -7.14
N ASN A 82 1.99 -4.94 -7.55
CA ASN A 82 2.82 -4.02 -6.76
C ASN A 82 2.09 -2.69 -6.51
N PHE A 83 1.41 -2.16 -7.53
CA PHE A 83 0.57 -0.98 -7.38
C PHE A 83 -0.56 -1.21 -6.35
N SER A 84 -1.31 -2.31 -6.47
CA SER A 84 -2.38 -2.65 -5.52
C SER A 84 -1.85 -2.76 -4.09
N LYS A 85 -0.73 -3.47 -3.88
CA LYS A 85 -0.08 -3.60 -2.56
C LYS A 85 0.22 -2.25 -1.93
N CYS A 86 0.89 -1.37 -2.67
CA CYS A 86 1.21 -0.02 -2.20
C CYS A 86 -0.03 0.85 -1.99
N HIS A 87 -1.05 0.70 -2.83
CA HIS A 87 -2.31 1.43 -2.72
C HIS A 87 -3.05 1.09 -1.42
N GLU A 88 -3.19 -0.20 -1.13
CA GLU A 88 -3.83 -0.70 0.09
C GLU A 88 -3.05 -0.30 1.35
N LEU A 89 -1.72 -0.42 1.33
CA LEU A 89 -0.88 0.10 2.43
C LEU A 89 -1.08 1.61 2.64
N GLY A 90 -1.25 2.36 1.55
CA GLY A 90 -1.54 3.79 1.60
C GLY A 90 -2.84 4.12 2.34
N HIS A 91 -3.90 3.32 2.19
CA HIS A 91 -5.13 3.51 2.97
C HIS A 91 -4.89 3.39 4.46
N TYR A 92 -4.11 2.38 4.86
CA TYR A 92 -3.77 2.17 6.27
C TYR A 92 -2.93 3.32 6.83
N ILE A 93 -1.82 3.68 6.17
CA ILE A 93 -0.90 4.74 6.63
C ILE A 93 -1.59 6.11 6.72
N LEU A 94 -2.48 6.41 5.77
CA LEU A 94 -3.16 7.71 5.71
C LEU A 94 -4.43 7.76 6.57
N GLY A 95 -4.75 6.68 7.31
CA GLY A 95 -5.96 6.58 8.13
C GLY A 95 -7.24 6.72 7.31
N HIS A 96 -7.19 6.35 6.03
CA HIS A 96 -8.32 6.48 5.13
C HIS A 96 -9.19 5.22 5.24
N SER A 97 -10.40 5.39 5.77
CA SER A 97 -11.42 4.33 5.88
C SER A 97 -12.11 4.04 4.53
N GLY A 98 -11.32 3.92 3.45
CA GLY A 98 -11.81 3.66 2.11
C GLY A 98 -12.29 2.20 1.97
N LYS A 99 -13.59 2.02 1.75
CA LYS A 99 -14.21 0.73 1.41
C LYS A 99 -13.80 0.32 -0.01
N GLN A 100 -13.02 -0.75 -0.13
CA GLN A 100 -12.78 -1.55 -1.34
C GLN A 100 -12.29 -0.76 -2.58
N PHE A 101 -11.04 -0.99 -3.01
CA PHE A 101 -10.56 -0.42 -4.26
C PHE A 101 -11.19 -1.14 -5.46
N THR A 102 -12.20 -0.50 -6.06
CA THR A 102 -12.79 -0.93 -7.34
C THR A 102 -12.22 -0.14 -8.50
N LYS A 103 -11.82 -0.83 -9.57
CA LYS A 103 -11.27 -0.26 -10.80
C LYS A 103 -12.14 0.88 -11.36
N ARG A 104 -11.56 2.06 -11.63
CA ARG A 104 -12.18 3.12 -12.44
C ARG A 104 -11.66 2.97 -13.87
N TYR A 105 -12.55 2.67 -14.81
CA TYR A 105 -12.20 2.74 -16.24
C TYR A 105 -11.95 4.22 -16.61
N TYR A 106 -10.88 4.48 -17.36
CA TYR A 106 -10.70 5.74 -18.09
C TYR A 106 -11.53 5.70 -19.37
#